data_AF-A0A2G6DW55-F1
#
_entry.id   AF-A0A2G6DW55-F1
#
_cell.length_a   1.000
_cell.length_b   1.000
_cell.length_c   1.000
_cell.angle_alpha   90.00
_cell.angle_beta   90.00
_cell.angle_gamma   90.00
#
_symmetry.space_group_name_H-M   'P 1'
#
loop_
_entity.id
_entity.type
_entity.pdbx_description
1 polymer ?
#
loop_
_entity_poly.entity_id
_entity_poly.type
_entity_poly.pdbx_seq_one_letter_code
_entity_poly.pdbx_strand_id
1 'polypeptide(L)'
;MMLIDLVYPVVYAAALVLALRWAVARAGYPRWLRGATLVPAAAAVLDYVENIGLIRQLWGRQAGEGWAAVAFVAAAGKFALIGVAIAGVLALAVLSRVPRRRRPG
;
A
#
# COMPACT_ATOMS: atom_id res chain seq x y z
N MET A 1 1.05 -7.44 -21.62
CA MET A 1 1.35 -7.54 -20.17
C MET A 1 1.73 -6.20 -19.56
N MET A 2 2.70 -5.44 -20.12
CA MET A 2 3.15 -4.15 -19.55
C MET A 2 2.07 -3.11 -19.20
N LEU A 3 0.95 -3.05 -19.94
CA LEU A 3 -0.13 -2.08 -19.64
C LEU A 3 -0.86 -2.42 -18.32
N ILE A 4 -1.03 -3.72 -18.01
CA ILE A 4 -1.66 -4.16 -16.77
C ILE A 4 -0.75 -3.81 -15.58
N ASP A 5 0.55 -4.01 -15.72
CA ASP A 5 1.55 -3.69 -14.69
C ASP A 5 1.64 -2.18 -14.40
N LEU A 6 1.23 -1.33 -15.36
CA LEU A 6 1.16 0.11 -15.18
C LEU A 6 -0.12 0.59 -14.51
N VAL A 7 -1.25 -0.07 -14.78
CA VAL A 7 -2.57 0.36 -14.30
C VAL A 7 -2.90 -0.27 -12.95
N TYR A 8 -2.51 -1.52 -12.73
CA TYR A 8 -2.82 -2.28 -11.52
C TYR A 8 -2.35 -1.57 -10.23
N PRO A 9 -1.15 -0.95 -10.18
CA PRO A 9 -0.69 -0.24 -8.98
C PRO A 9 -1.59 0.89 -8.53
N VAL A 10 -2.07 1.67 -9.49
CA VAL A 10 -2.98 2.79 -9.22
C VAL A 10 -4.34 2.27 -8.75
N VAL A 11 -4.85 1.22 -9.40
CA VAL A 11 -6.16 0.66 -9.05
C VAL A 11 -6.15 0.09 -7.63
N TYR A 12 -5.17 -0.75 -7.26
CA TYR A 12 -5.14 -1.32 -5.92
C TYR A 12 -4.86 -0.25 -4.86
N ALA A 13 -3.98 0.72 -5.15
CA ALA A 13 -3.69 1.80 -4.19
C ALA A 13 -4.92 2.68 -3.96
N ALA A 14 -5.64 3.05 -5.01
CA ALA A 14 -6.89 3.81 -4.89
C ALA A 14 -7.91 3.04 -4.04
N ALA A 15 -8.10 1.74 -4.31
CA ALA A 15 -9.01 0.90 -3.51
C ALA A 15 -8.61 0.86 -2.03
N LEU A 16 -7.34 0.66 -1.71
CA LEU A 16 -6.84 0.63 -0.34
C LEU A 16 -6.92 1.99 0.35
N VAL A 17 -6.62 3.09 -0.34
CA VAL A 17 -6.77 4.46 0.18
C VAL A 17 -8.25 4.71 0.53
N LEU A 18 -9.18 4.37 -0.36
CA LEU A 18 -10.60 4.53 -0.11
C LEU A 18 -11.08 3.68 1.07
N ALA A 19 -10.63 2.42 1.15
CA ALA A 19 -10.96 1.52 2.25
C ALA A 19 -10.44 2.04 3.60
N LEU A 20 -9.19 2.52 3.66
CA LEU A 20 -8.61 3.12 4.86
C LEU A 20 -9.33 4.41 5.25
N ARG A 21 -9.61 5.30 4.30
CA ARG A 21 -10.36 6.54 4.57
C ARG A 21 -11.75 6.24 5.12
N TRP A 22 -12.43 5.27 4.54
CA TRP A 22 -13.73 4.80 5.03
C TRP A 22 -13.62 4.24 6.45
N ALA A 23 -12.64 3.38 6.71
CA ALA A 23 -12.43 2.76 8.03
C ALA A 23 -12.08 3.79 9.12
N VAL A 24 -11.18 4.73 8.81
CA VAL A 24 -10.81 5.84 9.71
C VAL A 24 -12.01 6.72 10.02
N ALA A 25 -12.80 7.08 9.00
CA ALA A 25 -14.01 7.89 9.18
C ALA A 25 -15.03 7.19 10.07
N ARG A 26 -15.24 5.88 9.85
CA ARG A 26 -16.22 5.08 10.62
C ARG A 26 -15.82 4.89 12.07
N ALA A 27 -14.53 4.72 12.35
CA ALA A 27 -14.06 4.48 13.71
C ALA A 27 -13.83 5.77 14.54
N GLY A 28 -13.93 6.95 13.91
CA GLY A 28 -13.87 8.24 14.60
C GLY A 28 -12.49 8.58 15.17
N TYR A 29 -11.42 8.14 14.49
CA TYR A 29 -10.04 8.34 14.93
C TYR A 29 -9.48 9.73 14.60
N PRO A 30 -8.40 10.16 15.29
CA PRO A 30 -7.80 11.48 15.13
C PRO A 30 -7.19 11.72 13.74
N ARG A 31 -7.13 13.00 13.35
CA ARG A 31 -6.76 13.46 11.99
C ARG A 31 -5.36 13.02 11.53
N TRP A 32 -4.43 12.75 12.44
CA TRP A 32 -3.08 12.28 12.08
C TRP A 32 -3.09 10.88 11.45
N LEU A 33 -4.06 10.02 11.80
CA LEU A 33 -4.27 8.71 11.14
C LEU A 33 -4.69 8.85 9.67
N ARG A 34 -5.09 10.05 9.22
CA ARG A 34 -5.32 10.30 7.80
C ARG A 34 -4.02 10.25 6.99
N GLY A 35 -2.87 10.54 7.60
CA GLY A 35 -1.57 10.37 6.92
C GLY A 35 -1.31 8.91 6.54
N ALA A 36 -1.77 7.96 7.36
CA ALA A 36 -1.64 6.53 7.08
C ALA A 36 -2.41 6.09 5.82
N THR A 37 -3.39 6.87 5.34
CA THR A 37 -4.08 6.56 4.09
C THR A 37 -3.22 6.80 2.85
N LEU A 38 -2.05 7.42 3.00
CA LEU A 38 -1.06 7.58 1.92
C LEU A 38 -0.13 6.36 1.77
N VAL A 39 -0.13 5.44 2.74
CA VAL A 39 0.70 4.23 2.71
C VAL A 39 0.47 3.39 1.43
N PRO A 40 -0.77 3.16 0.96
CA PRO A 40 -0.99 2.45 -0.30
C PRO A 40 -0.44 3.19 -1.53
N ALA A 41 -0.42 4.53 -1.52
CA ALA A 41 0.14 5.31 -2.61
C ALA A 41 1.67 5.15 -2.67
N ALA A 42 2.34 5.12 -1.52
CA ALA A 42 3.77 4.81 -1.44
C ALA A 42 4.07 3.38 -1.94
N ALA A 43 3.21 2.40 -1.65
CA ALA A 43 3.34 1.05 -2.19
C ALA A 43 3.25 1.02 -3.73
N ALA A 44 2.32 1.79 -4.33
CA ALA A 44 2.22 1.90 -5.77
C ALA A 44 3.46 2.54 -6.41
N VAL A 45 4.07 3.54 -5.75
CA VAL A 45 5.35 4.11 -6.22
C VAL A 45 6.44 3.04 -6.24
N LEU A 46 6.53 2.22 -5.19
CA LEU A 46 7.50 1.11 -5.15
C LEU A 46 7.24 0.05 -6.22
N ASP A 47 5.97 -0.21 -6.55
CA ASP A 47 5.62 -1.10 -7.67
C ASP A 47 6.15 -0.58 -9.00
N TYR A 48 6.01 0.73 -9.26
CA TYR A 48 6.61 1.32 -10.46
C TYR A 48 8.14 1.23 -10.47
N VAL A 49 8.79 1.44 -9.32
CA VAL A 49 10.25 1.29 -9.20
C VAL A 49 10.69 -0.15 -9.49
N GLU A 50 9.98 -1.13 -8.96
CA GLU A 50 10.20 -2.56 -9.25
C GLU A 50 10.04 -2.83 -10.75
N ASN A 51 8.93 -2.39 -11.35
CA ASN A 51 8.65 -2.60 -12.78
C ASN A 51 9.73 -1.97 -13.67
N ILE A 52 10.23 -0.78 -13.32
CA ILE A 52 11.36 -0.15 -14.01
C ILE A 52 12.62 -1.02 -13.88
N GLY A 53 12.91 -1.54 -12.68
CA GLY A 53 14.04 -2.43 -12.43
C GLY A 53 13.97 -3.72 -13.25
N LEU A 54 12.79 -4.34 -13.35
CA LEU A 54 12.55 -5.54 -14.15
C LEU A 54 12.69 -5.26 -15.65
N ILE A 55 12.12 -4.17 -16.16
CA ILE A 55 12.27 -3.75 -17.56
C ILE A 55 13.75 -3.54 -17.90
N ARG A 56 14.51 -2.89 -17.01
CA ARG A 56 15.95 -2.67 -17.21
C ARG A 56 16.75 -3.97 -17.21
N GLN A 57 16.39 -4.95 -16.38
CA GLN A 57 17.01 -6.29 -16.40
C GLN A 57 16.71 -7.04 -17.70
N LEU A 58 15.49 -6.95 -18.22
CA LEU A 58 15.06 -7.67 -19.43
C LEU A 58 15.64 -7.07 -20.73
N TRP A 59 15.84 -5.76 -20.79
CA TRP A 59 16.30 -5.07 -22.01
C TRP A 59 17.77 -4.62 -21.98
N GLY A 60 18.44 -4.63 -20.83
CA GLY A 60 19.84 -4.27 -20.72
C GLY A 60 20.77 -5.39 -21.17
N ARG A 61 21.52 -5.21 -22.27
CA ARG A 61 22.67 -6.09 -22.65
C ARG A 61 23.75 -6.21 -21.57
N GLN A 62 23.73 -5.30 -20.59
CA GLN A 62 24.54 -5.29 -19.38
C GLN A 62 23.60 -5.11 -18.18
N ALA A 63 22.72 -6.08 -17.91
CA ALA A 63 21.92 -6.09 -16.69
C ALA A 63 22.87 -6.20 -15.48
N GLY A 64 23.42 -5.07 -15.05
CA GLY A 64 24.29 -4.99 -13.89
C GLY A 64 23.51 -5.42 -12.65
N GLU A 65 24.19 -6.18 -11.78
CA GLU A 65 23.66 -6.80 -10.56
C GLU A 65 22.83 -5.84 -9.67
N GLY A 66 23.06 -4.52 -9.79
CA GLY A 66 22.33 -3.48 -9.05
C GLY A 66 20.82 -3.40 -9.34
N TRP A 67 20.36 -3.63 -10.59
CA TRP A 67 18.93 -3.49 -10.89
C TRP A 67 18.08 -4.63 -10.33
N ALA A 68 18.67 -5.81 -10.15
CA ALA A 68 18.05 -6.92 -9.44
C ALA A 68 17.83 -6.59 -7.97
N ALA A 69 18.84 -6.03 -7.31
CA ALA A 69 18.73 -5.57 -5.93
C ALA A 69 17.68 -4.45 -5.77
N VAL A 70 17.63 -3.47 -6.69
CA VAL A 70 16.62 -2.41 -6.67
C VAL A 70 15.21 -2.97 -6.80
N ALA A 71 14.97 -3.86 -7.77
CA ALA A 71 13.66 -4.49 -7.95
C ALA A 71 13.24 -5.28 -6.71
N PHE A 72 14.17 -6.04 -6.12
CA PHE A 72 13.91 -6.82 -4.91
C PHE A 72 13.56 -5.93 -3.70
N VAL A 73 14.35 -4.88 -3.44
CA VAL A 73 14.09 -3.95 -2.32
C VAL A 73 12.77 -3.22 -2.51
N ALA A 74 12.47 -2.81 -3.75
CA ALA A 74 11.20 -2.18 -4.08
C ALA A 74 10.01 -3.14 -3.85
N ALA A 75 10.13 -4.40 -4.30
CA ALA A 75 9.12 -5.42 -4.06
C ALA A 75 8.90 -5.67 -2.56
N ALA A 76 9.97 -5.86 -1.79
CA ALA A 76 9.90 -6.09 -0.35
C ALA A 76 9.22 -4.90 0.38
N GLY A 77 9.63 -3.67 0.05
CA GLY A 77 9.02 -2.47 0.59
C GLY A 77 7.53 -2.35 0.24
N LYS A 78 7.17 -2.60 -1.04
CA LYS A 78 5.78 -2.60 -1.49
C LYS A 78 4.93 -3.57 -0.69
N PHE A 79 5.34 -4.84 -0.58
CA PHE A 79 4.57 -5.86 0.14
C PHE A 79 4.42 -5.54 1.62
N ALA A 80 5.46 -4.98 2.25
CA ALA A 80 5.37 -4.51 3.63
C ALA A 80 4.32 -3.40 3.79
N LEU A 81 4.32 -2.39 2.91
CA LEU A 81 3.36 -1.29 2.95
C LEU A 81 1.92 -1.76 2.68
N ILE A 82 1.72 -2.66 1.71
CA ILE A 82 0.42 -3.26 1.45
C ILE A 82 -0.06 -4.06 2.66
N GLY A 83 0.81 -4.85 3.28
CA GLY A 83 0.49 -5.61 4.50
C GLY A 83 0.04 -4.70 5.64
N VAL A 84 0.76 -3.60 5.88
CA VAL A 84 0.40 -2.58 6.88
C VAL A 84 -0.95 -1.94 6.55
N ALA A 85 -1.22 -1.61 5.29
CA ALA A 85 -2.49 -1.02 4.87
C ALA A 85 -3.67 -1.97 5.11
N ILE A 86 -3.53 -3.25 4.71
CA ILE A 86 -4.57 -4.27 4.93
C ILE A 86 -4.81 -4.51 6.41
N ALA A 87 -3.74 -4.69 7.20
CA ALA A 87 -3.84 -4.86 8.65
C ALA A 87 -4.53 -3.64 9.31
N GLY A 88 -4.21 -2.42 8.85
CA GLY A 88 -4.86 -1.20 9.29
C GLY A 88 -6.36 -1.18 8.99
N VAL A 89 -6.78 -1.51 7.76
CA VAL A 89 -8.21 -1.60 7.40
C VAL A 89 -8.93 -2.61 8.29
N LEU A 90 -8.36 -3.80 8.48
CA LEU A 90 -8.95 -4.86 9.29
C LEU A 90 -9.05 -4.47 10.77
N ALA A 91 -7.99 -3.93 11.35
CA ALA A 91 -7.97 -3.49 12.73
C ALA A 91 -9.02 -2.40 12.97
N LEU A 92 -9.10 -1.40 12.08
CA LEU A 92 -10.10 -0.34 12.18
C LEU A 92 -11.53 -0.87 12.01
N ALA A 93 -11.74 -1.81 11.09
CA ALA A 93 -13.04 -2.44 10.89
C ALA A 93 -13.47 -3.23 12.14
N VAL A 94 -12.59 -4.01 12.75
CA VAL A 94 -12.86 -4.74 14.00
C VAL A 94 -13.17 -3.77 15.14
N LEU A 95 -12.33 -2.76 15.34
CA LEU A 95 -12.51 -1.76 16.41
C LEU A 95 -13.81 -0.96 16.24
N SER A 96 -14.27 -0.75 15.00
CA SER A 96 -15.56 -0.09 14.72
C SER A 96 -16.80 -0.93 15.07
N ARG A 97 -16.65 -2.26 15.22
CA ARG A 97 -17.73 -3.18 15.57
C ARG A 97 -17.81 -3.48 17.07
N VAL A 98 -16.76 -3.19 17.83
CA VAL A 98 -16.79 -3.35 19.29
C VAL A 98 -17.70 -2.27 19.87
N PRO A 99 -18.82 -2.64 20.54
CA PRO A 99 -19.66 -1.65 21.21
C PRO A 99 -18.81 -0.88 22.21
N ARG A 100 -18.65 0.43 22.01
CA ARG A 100 -18.09 1.30 23.06
C ARG A 100 -19.04 1.17 24.25
N ARG A 101 -18.66 0.35 25.25
CA ARG A 101 -19.37 0.29 26.54
C ARG A 101 -19.48 1.73 27.02
N ARG A 102 -20.67 2.31 26.91
CA ARG A 102 -20.98 3.62 27.48
C ARG A 102 -20.65 3.47 28.96
N ARG A 103 -19.61 4.17 29.43
CA ARG A 103 -19.40 4.32 30.86
C ARG A 103 -20.69 4.95 31.40
N PRO A 104 -21.41 4.31 32.34
CA PRO A 104 -22.46 5.01 33.05
C PRO A 104 -21.77 6.18 33.78
N GLY A 105 -22.20 7.39 33.43
CA GLY A 105 -21.95 8.57 34.24
C GLY A 105 -22.90 8.60 35.42
#